data_AF-A0A7C6JM39-F1
#
_entry.id   AF-A0A7C6JM39-F1
#
_cell.length_a   1.000
_cell.length_b   1.000
_cell.length_c   1.000
_cell.angle_alpha   90.00
_cell.angle_beta   90.00
_cell.angle_gamma   90.00
#
_symmetry.space_group_name_H-M   'P 1'
#
loop_
_entity.id
_entity.type
_entity.pdbx_description
1 polymer ?
#
loop_
_entity_poly.entity_id
_entity_poly.type
_entity_poly.pdbx_seq_one_letter_code
_entity_poly.pdbx_strand_id
1 'polypeptide(L)'
;MIRLADPISKAQVWDMWKRCFGDPDDYMELYFRYKYRPEDTLLYIEGSEAVASLQMLTYQFTFHGVEIPVIYLSGVCTLPAYRGRGYARALLFESFNEAIRRGVPLMILVPQEEGLMQWYARYGFTQTFDPGSEPLPSLKELLNRHEGDLEAAYNKFDGHYREQDLTVQKTFSDFKAMVEEASLFGFPEKRSLPGMARVINADRLLSLFASRRGDAVSFHVEVRDPLIPRNNLSVPVGDGVHDLAPTLQAEIDKLTRWLLGYRTTELGEPYATLFPEKSPQMHYMLE
;
A
#
# COMPACT_ATOMS: atom_id res chain seq x y z
N MET A 1 -4.61 -25.58 0.48
CA MET A 1 -5.78 -24.85 -0.07
C MET A 1 -5.73 -23.42 0.45
N ILE A 2 -6.04 -22.42 -0.39
CA ILE A 2 -6.13 -21.02 0.06
C ILE A 2 -7.58 -20.72 0.46
N ARG A 3 -7.76 -19.99 1.57
CA ARG A 3 -9.07 -19.46 1.99
C ARG A 3 -8.88 -18.17 2.80
N LEU A 4 -9.93 -17.36 2.88
CA LEU A 4 -9.99 -16.30 3.89
C LEU A 4 -10.07 -16.92 5.29
N ALA A 5 -9.49 -16.23 6.26
CA ALA A 5 -9.59 -16.60 7.66
C ALA A 5 -11.03 -16.44 8.16
N ASP A 6 -11.34 -17.16 9.23
CA ASP A 6 -12.57 -17.03 9.98
C ASP A 6 -12.25 -16.58 11.43
N PRO A 7 -13.26 -16.22 12.25
CA PRO A 7 -13.02 -15.81 13.63
C PRO A 7 -12.26 -16.84 14.48
N ILE A 8 -12.41 -18.14 14.18
CA ILE A 8 -11.76 -19.24 14.93
C ILE A 8 -10.28 -19.34 14.54
N SER A 9 -9.92 -18.92 13.34
CA SER A 9 -8.54 -18.94 12.81
C SER A 9 -7.65 -17.86 13.44
N LYS A 10 -8.19 -16.89 14.19
CA LYS A 10 -7.42 -15.78 14.78
C LYS A 10 -6.25 -16.28 15.64
N ALA A 11 -6.46 -17.32 16.45
CA ALA A 11 -5.41 -17.90 17.29
C ALA A 11 -4.27 -18.51 16.45
N GLN A 12 -4.61 -19.23 15.36
CA GLN A 12 -3.60 -19.78 14.46
C GLN A 12 -2.78 -18.68 13.76
N VAL A 13 -3.43 -17.58 13.36
CA VAL A 13 -2.73 -16.43 12.77
C VAL A 13 -1.83 -15.75 13.79
N TRP A 14 -2.30 -15.58 15.02
CA TRP A 14 -1.51 -15.03 16.12
C TRP A 14 -0.26 -15.86 16.39
N ASP A 15 -0.41 -17.17 16.60
CA ASP A 15 0.73 -18.06 16.89
C ASP A 15 1.73 -18.10 15.72
N MET A 16 1.23 -18.10 14.49
CA MET A 16 2.06 -18.01 13.29
C MET A 16 2.82 -16.70 13.22
N TRP A 17 2.15 -15.57 13.47
CA TRP A 17 2.77 -14.25 13.54
C TRP A 17 3.89 -14.22 14.58
N LYS A 18 3.59 -14.63 15.82
CA LYS A 18 4.55 -14.67 16.92
C LYS A 18 5.78 -15.49 16.56
N ARG A 19 5.57 -16.66 15.95
CA ARG A 19 6.67 -17.56 15.56
C ARG A 19 7.50 -17.03 14.39
N CYS A 20 6.91 -16.24 13.49
CA CYS A 20 7.60 -15.72 12.32
C CYS A 20 8.31 -14.38 12.57
N PHE A 21 7.73 -13.50 13.38
CA PHE A 21 8.23 -12.14 13.59
C PHE A 21 8.81 -11.92 14.98
N GLY A 22 8.31 -12.62 16.01
CA GLY A 22 8.81 -12.49 17.38
C GLY A 22 8.37 -11.23 18.11
N ASP A 23 7.44 -10.45 17.54
CA ASP A 23 6.99 -9.18 18.10
C ASP A 23 6.43 -9.33 19.52
N PRO A 24 6.57 -8.32 20.39
CA PRO A 24 6.03 -8.33 21.76
C PRO A 24 4.50 -8.56 21.81
N ASP A 25 4.02 -9.19 22.89
CA ASP A 25 2.60 -9.55 23.03
C ASP A 25 1.68 -8.33 23.11
N ASP A 26 2.13 -7.24 23.75
CA ASP A 26 1.40 -5.97 23.87
C ASP A 26 1.24 -5.27 22.51
N TYR A 27 2.29 -5.26 21.69
CA TYR A 27 2.22 -4.80 20.30
C TYR A 27 1.25 -5.66 19.48
N MET A 28 1.38 -6.98 19.56
CA MET A 28 0.49 -7.88 18.82
C MET A 28 -0.96 -7.72 19.27
N GLU A 29 -1.23 -7.52 20.56
CA GLU A 29 -2.59 -7.32 21.08
C GLU A 29 -3.23 -6.07 20.47
N LEU A 30 -2.46 -4.97 20.43
CA LEU A 30 -2.87 -3.74 19.77
C LEU A 30 -3.13 -3.96 18.28
N TYR A 31 -2.17 -4.57 17.57
CA TYR A 31 -2.30 -4.82 16.14
C TYR A 31 -3.53 -5.68 15.81
N PHE A 32 -3.72 -6.81 16.51
CA PHE A 32 -4.82 -7.74 16.26
C PHE A 32 -6.19 -7.20 16.71
N ARG A 33 -6.22 -6.19 17.57
CA ARG A 33 -7.45 -5.47 17.91
C ARG A 33 -7.82 -4.47 16.83
N TYR A 34 -6.88 -3.64 16.40
CA TYR A 34 -7.19 -2.56 15.43
C TYR A 34 -7.18 -3.01 13.98
N LYS A 35 -6.22 -3.82 13.56
CA LYS A 35 -5.90 -4.09 12.15
C LYS A 35 -6.35 -5.46 11.68
N TYR A 36 -6.16 -6.50 12.48
CA TYR A 36 -6.54 -7.86 12.05
C TYR A 36 -8.04 -7.99 11.81
N ARG A 37 -8.41 -8.43 10.60
CA ARG A 37 -9.77 -8.82 10.23
C ARG A 37 -9.70 -10.18 9.51
N PRO A 38 -10.49 -11.19 9.93
CA PRO A 38 -10.50 -12.48 9.25
C PRO A 38 -10.83 -12.38 7.75
N GLU A 39 -11.81 -11.55 7.40
CA GLU A 39 -12.24 -11.26 6.04
C GLU A 39 -11.19 -10.57 5.17
N ASP A 40 -10.13 -10.02 5.77
CA ASP A 40 -8.99 -9.41 5.09
C ASP A 40 -7.71 -10.25 5.20
N THR A 41 -7.79 -11.45 5.77
CA THR A 41 -6.63 -12.32 5.99
C THR A 41 -6.74 -13.59 5.15
N LEU A 42 -5.78 -13.80 4.26
CA LEU A 42 -5.65 -15.03 3.48
C LEU A 42 -4.78 -16.04 4.22
N LEU A 43 -5.23 -17.29 4.24
CA LEU A 43 -4.53 -18.43 4.82
C LEU A 43 -4.21 -19.47 3.76
N TYR A 44 -3.01 -20.04 3.85
CA TYR A 44 -2.70 -21.29 3.16
C TYR A 44 -2.82 -22.44 4.15
N ILE A 45 -3.73 -23.37 3.89
CA ILE A 45 -4.01 -24.55 4.72
C ILE A 45 -3.33 -25.78 4.12
N GLU A 46 -2.54 -26.49 4.93
CA GLU A 46 -2.00 -27.82 4.61
C GLU A 46 -2.55 -28.83 5.64
N GLY A 47 -3.37 -29.79 5.17
CA GLY A 47 -4.15 -30.65 6.07
C GLY A 47 -5.17 -29.84 6.88
N SER A 48 -5.03 -29.85 8.20
CA SER A 48 -5.87 -29.09 9.14
C SER A 48 -5.17 -27.85 9.72
N GLU A 49 -3.92 -27.56 9.31
CA GLU A 49 -3.10 -26.49 9.86
C GLU A 49 -3.01 -25.32 8.88
N ALA A 50 -3.19 -24.09 9.37
CA ALA A 50 -2.79 -22.90 8.64
C ALA A 50 -1.26 -22.76 8.70
N VAL A 51 -0.59 -22.74 7.55
CA VAL A 51 0.87 -22.78 7.46
C VAL A 51 1.50 -21.54 6.84
N ALA A 52 0.69 -20.69 6.21
CA ALA A 52 1.07 -19.36 5.75
C ALA A 52 -0.10 -18.39 5.86
N SER A 53 0.21 -17.10 6.02
CA SER A 53 -0.78 -16.02 6.19
C SER A 53 -0.34 -14.77 5.41
N LEU A 54 -1.31 -14.00 4.93
CA LEU A 54 -1.13 -12.68 4.33
C LEU A 54 -2.35 -11.81 4.69
N GLN A 55 -2.12 -10.64 5.27
CA GLN A 55 -3.19 -9.71 5.65
C GLN A 55 -3.27 -8.53 4.67
N MET A 56 -4.49 -8.11 4.32
CA MET A 56 -4.81 -7.10 3.33
C MET A 56 -5.49 -5.90 4.00
N LEU A 57 -4.71 -5.07 4.70
CA LEU A 57 -5.24 -3.93 5.45
C LEU A 57 -5.76 -2.86 4.48
N THR A 58 -7.03 -2.48 4.61
CA THR A 58 -7.63 -1.46 3.74
C THR A 58 -7.36 -0.06 4.28
N TYR A 59 -6.86 0.82 3.42
CA TYR A 59 -6.67 2.25 3.69
C TYR A 59 -7.28 3.09 2.57
N GLN A 60 -7.41 4.39 2.82
CA GLN A 60 -7.65 5.39 1.78
C GLN A 60 -6.31 6.00 1.36
N PHE A 61 -6.21 6.42 0.10
CA PHE A 61 -5.02 7.05 -0.46
C PHE A 61 -5.44 8.22 -1.35
N THR A 62 -4.86 9.39 -1.15
CA THR A 62 -5.10 10.53 -2.03
C THR A 62 -4.29 10.33 -3.31
N PHE A 63 -4.96 10.12 -4.44
CA PHE A 63 -4.35 9.94 -5.76
C PHE A 63 -4.78 11.07 -6.69
N HIS A 64 -3.84 11.98 -6.99
CA HIS A 64 -4.07 13.20 -7.80
C HIS A 64 -5.28 14.01 -7.30
N GLY A 65 -5.36 14.16 -5.98
CA GLY A 65 -6.44 14.89 -5.28
C GLY A 65 -7.78 14.16 -5.20
N VAL A 66 -7.84 12.86 -5.48
CA VAL A 66 -9.03 12.01 -5.28
C VAL A 66 -8.70 10.86 -4.36
N GLU A 67 -9.54 10.59 -3.36
CA GLU A 67 -9.37 9.42 -2.51
C GLU A 67 -9.74 8.13 -3.24
N ILE A 68 -8.81 7.18 -3.23
CA ILE A 68 -9.01 5.82 -3.72
C ILE A 68 -8.76 4.81 -2.59
N PRO A 69 -9.46 3.67 -2.58
CA PRO A 69 -9.12 2.59 -1.66
C PRO A 69 -7.80 1.96 -2.08
N VAL A 70 -7.00 1.55 -1.10
CA VAL A 70 -5.76 0.80 -1.29
C VAL A 70 -5.69 -0.37 -0.33
N ILE A 71 -5.02 -1.44 -0.74
CA ILE A 71 -4.68 -2.54 0.15
C ILE A 71 -3.20 -2.45 0.51
N TYR A 72 -2.93 -2.37 1.82
CA TYR A 72 -1.60 -2.53 2.39
C TYR A 72 -1.37 -3.99 2.77
N LEU A 73 -0.37 -4.63 2.16
CA LEU A 73 0.00 -5.99 2.50
C LEU A 73 0.82 -6.01 3.79
N SER A 74 0.35 -6.76 4.77
CA SER A 74 0.97 -6.86 6.10
C SER A 74 1.00 -8.32 6.57
N GLY A 75 1.90 -8.62 7.51
CA GLY A 75 1.95 -9.94 8.15
C GLY A 75 2.16 -11.11 7.20
N VAL A 76 2.88 -10.91 6.08
CA VAL A 76 3.12 -11.97 5.10
C VAL A 76 4.12 -12.96 5.67
N CYS A 77 3.65 -14.14 6.03
CA CYS A 77 4.50 -15.14 6.68
C CYS A 77 4.19 -16.57 6.24
N THR A 78 5.18 -17.43 6.39
CA THR A 78 5.07 -18.88 6.22
C THR A 78 5.87 -19.52 7.34
N LEU A 79 5.23 -20.46 8.05
CA LEU A 79 5.86 -21.19 9.14
C LEU A 79 7.21 -21.79 8.66
N PRO A 80 8.27 -21.75 9.49
CA PRO A 80 9.61 -22.13 9.06
C PRO A 80 9.72 -23.50 8.36
N ALA A 81 9.02 -24.52 8.85
CA ALA A 81 9.02 -25.88 8.30
C ALA A 81 8.34 -26.01 6.90
N TYR A 82 7.60 -24.99 6.49
CA TYR A 82 6.81 -24.96 5.26
C TYR A 82 7.36 -23.96 4.23
N ARG A 83 8.49 -23.29 4.53
CA ARG A 83 9.15 -22.36 3.61
C ARG A 83 9.71 -23.09 2.38
N GLY A 84 9.92 -22.35 1.29
CA GLY A 84 10.42 -22.89 0.02
C GLY A 84 9.39 -23.66 -0.81
N ARG A 85 8.13 -23.75 -0.35
CA ARG A 85 7.04 -24.48 -1.04
C ARG A 85 6.13 -23.59 -1.91
N GLY A 86 6.43 -22.30 -2.01
CA GLY A 86 5.67 -21.35 -2.84
C GLY A 86 4.37 -20.80 -2.24
N TYR A 87 4.09 -21.05 -0.96
CA TYR A 87 2.82 -20.63 -0.32
C TYR A 87 2.65 -19.11 -0.24
N ALA A 88 3.69 -18.36 0.14
CA ALA A 88 3.65 -16.90 0.12
C ALA A 88 3.33 -16.31 -1.27
N ARG A 89 3.90 -16.91 -2.33
CA ARG A 89 3.59 -16.53 -3.73
C ARG A 89 2.13 -16.83 -4.07
N ALA A 90 1.62 -17.99 -3.64
CA ALA A 90 0.24 -18.37 -3.89
C ALA A 90 -0.75 -17.42 -3.19
N LEU A 91 -0.46 -17.03 -1.94
CA LEU A 91 -1.25 -16.04 -1.21
C LEU A 91 -1.17 -14.64 -1.85
N LEU A 92 0.00 -14.24 -2.35
CA LEU A 92 0.14 -12.96 -3.05
C LEU A 92 -0.71 -12.92 -4.34
N PHE A 93 -0.81 -14.02 -5.07
CA PHE A 93 -1.65 -14.06 -6.26
C PHE A 93 -3.13 -14.04 -5.90
N GLU A 94 -3.53 -14.72 -4.82
CA GLU A 94 -4.91 -14.63 -4.36
C GLU A 94 -5.24 -13.23 -3.82
N SER A 95 -4.30 -12.50 -3.24
CA SER A 95 -4.53 -11.12 -2.82
C SER A 95 -4.76 -10.17 -4.00
N PHE A 96 -4.14 -10.43 -5.16
CA PHE A 96 -4.48 -9.71 -6.40
C PHE A 96 -5.92 -9.99 -6.83
N ASN A 97 -6.37 -11.26 -6.78
CA ASN A 97 -7.75 -11.64 -7.10
C ASN A 97 -8.75 -10.97 -6.14
N GLU A 98 -8.43 -10.91 -4.85
CA GLU A 98 -9.25 -10.22 -3.86
C GLU A 98 -9.31 -8.71 -4.10
N ALA A 99 -8.17 -8.06 -4.36
CA ALA A 99 -8.12 -6.64 -4.70
C ALA A 99 -8.95 -6.34 -5.96
N ILE A 100 -8.87 -7.22 -6.98
CA ILE A 100 -9.69 -7.16 -8.20
C ILE A 100 -11.19 -7.24 -7.85
N ARG A 101 -11.60 -8.25 -7.05
CA ARG A 101 -13.00 -8.46 -6.64
C ARG A 101 -13.56 -7.28 -5.85
N ARG A 102 -12.74 -6.66 -5.02
CA ARG A 102 -13.09 -5.48 -4.21
C ARG A 102 -13.01 -4.17 -4.97
N GLY A 103 -12.57 -4.20 -6.23
CA GLY A 103 -12.38 -2.99 -7.04
C GLY A 103 -11.25 -2.08 -6.54
N VAL A 104 -10.28 -2.61 -5.77
CA VAL A 104 -9.13 -1.86 -5.27
C VAL A 104 -8.10 -1.68 -6.40
N PRO A 105 -7.79 -0.44 -6.80
CA PRO A 105 -6.92 -0.18 -7.96
C PRO A 105 -5.43 -0.23 -7.65
N LEU A 106 -5.02 -0.12 -6.38
CA LEU A 106 -3.62 0.01 -5.98
C LEU A 106 -3.34 -0.81 -4.72
N MET A 107 -2.20 -1.50 -4.72
CA MET A 107 -1.66 -2.20 -3.55
C MET A 107 -0.32 -1.59 -3.15
N ILE A 108 -0.06 -1.54 -1.85
CA ILE A 108 1.17 -0.98 -1.26
C ILE A 108 1.72 -1.93 -0.18
N LEU A 109 3.02 -1.84 0.10
CA LEU A 109 3.67 -2.60 1.16
C LEU A 109 4.98 -1.94 1.61
N VAL A 110 5.41 -2.28 2.83
CA VAL A 110 6.76 -1.98 3.33
C VAL A 110 7.55 -3.29 3.37
N PRO A 111 8.59 -3.46 2.53
CA PRO A 111 9.47 -4.61 2.60
C PRO A 111 10.52 -4.39 3.69
N GLN A 112 10.66 -5.34 4.63
CA GLN A 112 11.55 -5.22 5.79
C GLN A 112 13.05 -5.36 5.47
N GLU A 113 13.39 -5.91 4.30
CA GLU A 113 14.77 -6.10 3.86
C GLU A 113 14.89 -6.09 2.34
N GLU A 114 16.09 -5.79 1.83
CA GLU A 114 16.39 -5.69 0.39
C GLU A 114 16.02 -6.97 -0.38
N GLY A 115 16.23 -8.14 0.21
CA GLY A 115 15.85 -9.42 -0.39
C GLY A 115 14.35 -9.54 -0.65
N LEU A 116 13.51 -8.93 0.22
CA LEU A 116 12.07 -8.88 0.03
C LEU A 116 11.68 -7.88 -1.07
N MET A 117 12.39 -6.75 -1.20
CA MET A 117 12.17 -5.82 -2.31
C MET A 117 12.31 -6.53 -3.66
N GLN A 118 13.41 -7.26 -3.84
CA GLN A 118 13.65 -8.05 -5.04
C GLN A 118 12.63 -9.18 -5.22
N TRP A 119 12.10 -9.74 -4.11
CA TRP A 119 11.04 -10.74 -4.16
C TRP A 119 9.74 -10.18 -4.69
N TYR A 120 9.27 -9.04 -4.17
CA TYR A 120 8.05 -8.38 -4.62
C TYR A 120 8.18 -7.79 -6.03
N ALA A 121 9.38 -7.35 -6.44
CA ALA A 121 9.64 -6.84 -7.78
C ALA A 121 9.31 -7.84 -8.89
N ARG A 122 9.56 -9.14 -8.66
CA ARG A 122 9.18 -10.21 -9.61
C ARG A 122 7.67 -10.34 -9.81
N TYR A 123 6.88 -9.76 -8.92
CA TYR A 123 5.43 -9.73 -9.00
C TYR A 123 4.90 -8.35 -9.38
N GLY A 124 5.74 -7.53 -9.99
CA GLY A 124 5.44 -6.20 -10.54
C GLY A 124 5.04 -5.18 -9.49
N PHE A 125 5.57 -5.30 -8.28
CA PHE A 125 5.72 -4.17 -7.37
C PHE A 125 6.97 -3.38 -7.75
N THR A 126 6.96 -2.07 -7.54
CA THR A 126 8.15 -1.22 -7.65
C THR A 126 8.26 -0.33 -6.43
N GLN A 127 9.47 0.09 -6.07
CA GLN A 127 9.63 1.15 -5.08
C GLN A 127 8.95 2.42 -5.57
N THR A 128 8.15 3.03 -4.70
CA THR A 128 7.46 4.30 -4.95
C THR A 128 7.44 5.23 -3.74
N PHE A 129 7.91 4.75 -2.58
CA PHE A 129 8.01 5.54 -1.36
C PHE A 129 9.47 5.55 -0.91
N ASP A 130 9.97 6.72 -0.56
CA ASP A 130 11.31 6.91 0.00
C ASP A 130 11.23 7.02 1.53
N PRO A 131 12.30 6.64 2.26
CA PRO A 131 12.36 6.91 3.69
C PRO A 131 12.39 8.42 3.91
N GLY A 132 11.63 8.90 4.90
CA GLY A 132 11.58 10.32 5.23
C GLY A 132 12.93 10.83 5.76
N SER A 133 13.49 11.87 5.13
CA SER A 133 14.69 12.56 5.64
C SER A 133 14.41 13.43 6.86
N GLU A 134 13.16 13.86 7.03
CA GLU A 134 12.70 14.66 8.15
C GLU A 134 11.77 13.87 9.08
N PRO A 135 11.80 14.14 10.39
CA PRO A 135 10.82 13.64 11.33
C PRO A 135 9.39 14.04 10.96
N LEU A 136 8.45 13.12 11.15
CA LEU A 136 7.03 13.43 11.08
C LEU A 136 6.59 14.25 12.31
N PRO A 137 5.54 15.08 12.20
CA PRO A 137 4.93 15.79 13.32
C PRO A 137 4.74 14.91 14.57
N SER A 138 5.17 15.41 15.72
CA SER A 138 5.11 14.68 16.98
C SER A 138 3.66 14.42 17.42
N LEU A 139 3.29 13.14 17.56
CA LEU A 139 2.00 12.74 18.13
C LEU A 139 1.88 13.20 19.59
N LYS A 140 2.97 13.17 20.37
CA LYS A 140 2.97 13.61 21.77
C LYS A 140 2.65 15.10 21.88
N GLU A 141 3.29 15.94 21.06
CA GLU A 141 2.99 17.37 21.06
C GLU A 141 1.58 17.66 20.58
N LEU A 142 1.11 16.95 19.56
CA LEU A 142 -0.25 17.08 19.07
C LEU A 142 -1.26 16.77 20.19
N LEU A 143 -1.08 15.66 20.90
CA LEU A 143 -1.95 15.26 22.01
C LEU A 143 -1.91 16.26 23.17
N ASN A 144 -0.72 16.78 23.52
CA ASN A 144 -0.60 17.79 24.58
C ASN A 144 -1.33 19.10 24.25
N ARG A 145 -1.35 19.52 22.97
CA ARG A 145 -2.09 20.72 22.54
C ARG A 145 -3.61 20.54 22.55
N HIS A 146 -4.07 19.29 22.57
CA HIS A 146 -5.48 18.90 22.55
C HIS A 146 -5.80 17.97 23.73
N GLU A 147 -5.23 18.26 24.90
CA GLU A 147 -5.34 17.41 26.08
C GLU A 147 -6.80 17.14 26.45
N GLY A 148 -7.16 15.87 26.64
CA GLY A 148 -8.53 15.43 26.95
C GLY A 148 -9.48 15.37 25.75
N ASP A 149 -9.04 15.75 24.55
CA ASP A 149 -9.87 15.76 23.33
C ASP A 149 -9.14 15.09 22.14
N LEU A 150 -9.21 13.75 22.11
CA LEU A 150 -8.58 12.96 21.06
C LEU A 150 -9.21 13.19 19.68
N GLU A 151 -10.48 13.58 19.63
CA GLU A 151 -11.18 13.86 18.38
C GLU A 151 -10.71 15.19 17.78
N ALA A 152 -10.53 16.24 18.60
CA ALA A 152 -9.90 17.48 18.16
C ALA A 152 -8.45 17.26 17.69
N ALA A 153 -7.68 16.43 18.39
CA ALA A 153 -6.34 16.05 17.96
C ALA A 153 -6.36 15.36 16.58
N TYR A 154 -7.29 14.41 16.39
CA TYR A 154 -7.49 13.74 15.11
C TYR A 154 -7.91 14.71 14.01
N ASN A 155 -8.86 15.62 14.26
CA ASN A 155 -9.29 16.59 13.26
C ASN A 155 -8.14 17.49 12.81
N LYS A 156 -7.23 17.84 13.72
CA LYS A 156 -6.02 18.60 13.38
C LYS A 156 -5.01 17.76 12.58
N PHE A 157 -4.82 16.50 12.96
CA PHE A 157 -4.01 15.54 12.20
C PHE A 157 -4.56 15.35 10.79
N ASP A 158 -5.85 15.04 10.67
CA ASP A 158 -6.52 14.75 9.43
C ASP A 158 -6.47 15.94 8.48
N GLY A 159 -6.82 17.14 8.97
CA GLY A 159 -6.75 18.35 8.16
C GLY A 159 -5.35 18.65 7.61
N HIS A 160 -4.28 18.21 8.28
CA HIS A 160 -2.92 18.38 7.77
C HIS A 160 -2.57 17.40 6.63
N TYR A 161 -3.03 16.14 6.71
CA TYR A 161 -2.66 15.09 5.75
C TYR A 161 -3.68 14.87 4.63
N ARG A 162 -4.96 15.19 4.86
CA ARG A 162 -6.06 15.00 3.91
C ARG A 162 -5.83 15.73 2.59
N GLU A 163 -5.23 16.91 2.67
CA GLU A 163 -4.90 17.75 1.51
C GLU A 163 -3.62 17.32 0.78
N GLN A 164 -2.80 16.45 1.39
CA GLN A 164 -1.55 16.01 0.80
C GLN A 164 -1.81 14.93 -0.25
N ASP A 165 -1.31 15.19 -1.45
CA ASP A 165 -1.41 14.26 -2.57
C ASP A 165 -0.48 13.05 -2.37
N LEU A 166 -0.80 11.94 -3.02
CA LEU A 166 -0.08 10.66 -2.95
C LEU A 166 0.22 10.18 -1.52
N THR A 167 -0.74 10.36 -0.62
CA THR A 167 -0.56 10.10 0.82
C THR A 167 -1.57 9.07 1.33
N VAL A 168 -1.11 8.11 2.14
CA VAL A 168 -1.97 7.14 2.83
C VAL A 168 -2.74 7.84 3.95
N GLN A 169 -4.05 7.97 3.77
CA GLN A 169 -4.95 8.63 4.71
C GLN A 169 -5.30 7.72 5.89
N LYS A 170 -5.59 8.33 7.04
CA LYS A 170 -5.90 7.65 8.30
C LYS A 170 -7.32 7.95 8.72
N THR A 171 -8.04 6.93 9.14
CA THR A 171 -9.32 7.11 9.85
C THR A 171 -9.06 7.44 11.32
N PHE A 172 -10.11 7.85 12.04
CA PHE A 172 -10.01 8.03 13.48
C PHE A 172 -9.61 6.73 14.20
N SER A 173 -10.05 5.56 13.70
CA SER A 173 -9.63 4.27 14.26
C SER A 173 -8.14 4.01 14.04
N ASP A 174 -7.60 4.40 12.89
CA ASP A 174 -6.16 4.29 12.63
C ASP A 174 -5.36 5.23 13.52
N PHE A 175 -5.84 6.46 13.69
CA PHE A 175 -5.22 7.45 14.57
C PHE A 175 -5.18 6.96 16.02
N LYS A 176 -6.25 6.34 16.52
CA LYS A 176 -6.24 5.69 17.85
C LYS A 176 -5.18 4.60 17.95
N ALA A 177 -5.09 3.73 16.95
CA ALA A 177 -4.07 2.68 16.93
C ALA A 177 -2.64 3.27 16.95
N MET A 178 -2.39 4.31 16.16
CA MET A 178 -1.11 5.01 16.10
C MET A 178 -0.74 5.66 17.44
N VAL A 179 -1.70 6.32 18.10
CA VAL A 179 -1.47 6.97 19.39
C VAL A 179 -1.19 5.94 20.48
N GLU A 180 -1.95 4.84 20.48
CA GLU A 180 -1.77 3.78 21.46
C GLU A 180 -0.42 3.06 21.27
N GLU A 181 -0.04 2.76 20.02
CA GLU A 181 1.28 2.20 19.69
C GLU A 181 2.40 3.16 20.13
N ALA A 182 2.30 4.44 19.75
CA ALA A 182 3.29 5.43 20.14
C ALA A 182 3.40 5.49 21.67
N SER A 183 2.30 5.43 22.41
CA SER A 183 2.31 5.41 23.87
C SER A 183 3.01 4.18 24.45
N LEU A 184 2.86 2.99 23.86
CA LEU A 184 3.54 1.77 24.31
C LEU A 184 5.08 1.92 24.26
N PHE A 185 5.58 2.65 23.26
CA PHE A 185 7.02 2.82 23.03
C PHE A 185 7.56 4.20 23.45
N GLY A 186 6.80 4.99 24.23
CA GLY A 186 7.27 6.27 24.76
C GLY A 186 7.28 7.43 23.75
N PHE A 187 6.43 7.37 22.73
CA PHE A 187 6.30 8.31 21.60
C PHE A 187 7.59 8.48 20.82
N PRO A 188 8.08 7.42 20.16
CA PRO A 188 9.28 7.51 19.35
C PRO A 188 9.07 8.50 18.19
N GLU A 189 10.17 9.11 17.75
CA GLU A 189 10.20 9.85 16.48
C GLU A 189 9.86 8.89 15.34
N LYS A 190 8.91 9.29 14.47
CA LYS A 190 8.56 8.53 13.26
C LYS A 190 8.98 9.29 12.00
N ARG A 191 9.27 8.56 10.94
CA ARG A 191 9.61 9.06 9.60
C ARG A 191 8.71 8.38 8.56
N SER A 192 8.62 8.96 7.37
CA SER A 192 7.95 8.26 6.25
C SER A 192 8.66 6.95 5.95
N LEU A 193 7.89 5.91 5.63
CA LEU A 193 8.45 4.59 5.37
C LEU A 193 8.82 4.39 3.91
N PRO A 194 9.97 3.74 3.63
CA PRO A 194 10.24 3.24 2.30
C PRO A 194 9.22 2.15 1.96
N GLY A 195 8.85 2.05 0.70
CA GLY A 195 7.75 1.17 0.33
C GLY A 195 7.63 0.94 -1.15
N MET A 196 6.89 -0.10 -1.48
CA MET A 196 6.59 -0.49 -2.84
C MET A 196 5.10 -0.38 -3.11
N ALA A 197 4.76 -0.11 -4.37
CA ALA A 197 3.39 -0.14 -4.86
C ALA A 197 3.26 -1.04 -6.08
N ARG A 198 2.02 -1.46 -6.36
CA ARG A 198 1.62 -2.16 -7.56
C ARG A 198 0.24 -1.71 -8.01
N VAL A 199 0.12 -1.32 -9.26
CA VAL A 199 -1.18 -1.11 -9.92
C VAL A 199 -1.91 -2.44 -10.11
N ILE A 200 -3.17 -2.49 -9.66
CA ILE A 200 -4.09 -3.63 -9.80
C ILE A 200 -5.17 -3.37 -10.85
N ASN A 201 -5.47 -2.11 -11.13
CA ASN A 201 -6.40 -1.70 -12.18
C ASN A 201 -5.78 -0.53 -12.97
N ALA A 202 -5.09 -0.85 -14.05
CA ALA A 202 -4.40 0.13 -14.89
C ALA A 202 -5.37 1.12 -15.54
N ASP A 203 -6.44 0.61 -16.14
CA ASP A 203 -7.50 1.42 -16.79
C ASP A 203 -8.06 2.48 -15.82
N ARG A 204 -8.51 2.05 -14.63
CA ARG A 204 -9.08 2.96 -13.63
C ARG A 204 -8.10 4.06 -13.20
N LEU A 205 -6.84 3.71 -12.94
CA LEU A 205 -5.87 4.72 -12.48
C LEU A 205 -5.42 5.66 -13.60
N LEU A 206 -5.32 5.18 -14.84
CA LEU A 206 -5.06 6.00 -16.01
C LEU A 206 -6.20 7.00 -16.25
N SER A 207 -7.46 6.55 -16.20
CA SER A 207 -8.62 7.44 -16.35
C SER A 207 -8.68 8.49 -15.24
N LEU A 208 -8.44 8.09 -13.98
CA LEU A 208 -8.38 9.02 -12.86
C LEU A 208 -7.25 10.03 -13.08
N PHE A 209 -6.05 9.57 -13.39
CA PHE A 209 -4.90 10.43 -13.66
C PHE A 209 -5.20 11.47 -14.75
N ALA A 210 -5.74 11.02 -15.90
CA ALA A 210 -6.13 11.90 -17.00
C ALA A 210 -7.16 12.95 -16.56
N SER A 211 -8.24 12.52 -15.90
CA SER A 211 -9.32 13.43 -15.45
C SER A 211 -8.85 14.53 -14.49
N ARG A 212 -7.77 14.27 -13.75
CA ARG A 212 -7.21 15.22 -12.78
C ARG A 212 -6.17 16.15 -13.39
N ARG A 213 -5.64 15.79 -14.56
CA ARG A 213 -4.65 16.59 -15.30
C ARG A 213 -5.28 17.46 -16.38
N GLY A 214 -6.47 17.10 -16.87
CA GLY A 214 -7.18 17.83 -17.93
C GLY A 214 -6.40 17.85 -19.25
N ASP A 215 -6.56 18.92 -20.02
CA ASP A 215 -5.95 19.11 -21.36
C ASP A 215 -4.41 19.09 -21.37
N ALA A 216 -3.77 19.15 -20.20
CA ALA A 216 -2.32 19.16 -20.05
C ALA A 216 -1.66 17.78 -20.24
N VAL A 217 -2.44 16.71 -20.40
CA VAL A 217 -1.94 15.35 -20.62
C VAL A 217 -2.54 14.79 -21.90
N SER A 218 -1.69 14.36 -22.82
CA SER A 218 -2.07 13.58 -23.99
C SER A 218 -0.93 12.65 -24.38
N PHE A 219 -1.18 11.34 -24.33
CA PHE A 219 -0.25 10.29 -24.78
C PHE A 219 -1.02 9.01 -25.10
N HIS A 220 -0.41 8.12 -25.89
CA HIS A 220 -0.87 6.73 -26.00
C HIS A 220 -0.03 5.86 -25.07
N VAL A 221 -0.64 4.85 -24.46
CA VAL A 221 0.08 3.87 -23.64
C VAL A 221 -0.27 2.46 -24.04
N GLU A 222 0.76 1.62 -24.16
CA GLU A 222 0.66 0.18 -24.28
C GLU A 222 1.17 -0.45 -22.98
N VAL A 223 0.26 -1.02 -22.19
CA VAL A 223 0.56 -1.61 -20.88
C VAL A 223 0.67 -3.12 -21.01
N ARG A 224 1.71 -3.68 -20.38
CA ARG A 224 1.93 -5.11 -20.25
C ARG A 224 2.00 -5.52 -18.78
N ASP A 225 1.19 -6.51 -18.43
CA ASP A 225 1.14 -7.16 -17.11
C ASP A 225 0.90 -8.67 -17.32
N PRO A 226 1.95 -9.50 -17.18
CA PRO A 226 1.81 -10.94 -17.33
C PRO A 226 1.04 -11.62 -16.19
N LEU A 227 0.82 -10.92 -15.06
CA LEU A 227 0.19 -11.49 -13.86
C LEU A 227 -1.28 -11.12 -13.72
N ILE A 228 -1.67 -9.92 -14.19
CA ILE A 228 -3.06 -9.46 -14.21
C ILE A 228 -3.44 -9.13 -15.66
N PRO A 229 -3.96 -10.09 -16.44
CA PRO A 229 -4.18 -9.90 -17.87
C PRO A 229 -5.10 -8.74 -18.25
N ARG A 230 -6.04 -8.36 -17.37
CA ARG A 230 -6.93 -7.21 -17.59
C ARG A 230 -6.22 -5.85 -17.60
N ASN A 231 -4.97 -5.79 -17.12
CA ASN A 231 -4.15 -4.59 -17.21
C ASN A 231 -3.47 -4.46 -18.58
N ASN A 232 -3.50 -5.51 -19.43
CA ASN A 232 -2.97 -5.41 -20.80
C ASN A 232 -3.93 -4.58 -21.66
N LEU A 233 -3.51 -3.37 -22.01
CA LEU A 233 -4.34 -2.43 -22.76
C LEU A 233 -3.46 -1.55 -23.68
N SER A 234 -4.06 -1.03 -24.74
CA SER A 234 -3.46 -0.03 -25.62
C SER A 234 -4.49 1.06 -25.85
N VAL A 235 -4.30 2.21 -25.20
CA VAL A 235 -5.32 3.28 -25.15
C VAL A 235 -4.68 4.67 -25.23
N PRO A 236 -5.38 5.67 -25.80
CA PRO A 236 -5.08 7.08 -25.56
C PRO A 236 -5.41 7.46 -24.12
N VAL A 237 -4.68 8.43 -23.58
CA VAL A 237 -4.83 8.96 -22.23
C VAL A 237 -4.90 10.49 -22.30
N GLY A 238 -5.95 11.05 -21.69
CA GLY A 238 -6.25 12.49 -21.72
C GLY A 238 -7.07 12.93 -22.93
N ASP A 239 -7.51 14.19 -22.93
CA ASP A 239 -8.46 14.72 -23.93
C ASP A 239 -7.78 15.61 -25.01
N GLY A 240 -6.45 15.76 -24.96
CA GLY A 240 -5.69 16.57 -25.92
C GLY A 240 -5.48 15.90 -27.28
N VAL A 241 -5.02 16.67 -28.28
CA VAL A 241 -4.81 16.19 -29.66
C VAL A 241 -3.80 15.04 -29.72
N HIS A 242 -4.29 13.83 -30.01
CA HIS A 242 -3.49 12.61 -29.97
C HIS A 242 -2.60 12.35 -31.19
N ASP A 243 -2.83 13.04 -32.32
CA ASP A 243 -2.10 12.79 -33.58
C ASP A 243 -0.58 13.07 -33.48
N LEU A 244 -0.17 13.89 -32.52
CA LEU A 244 1.24 14.21 -32.23
C LEU A 244 1.70 13.68 -30.85
N ALA A 245 0.85 12.94 -30.16
CA ALA A 245 1.12 12.51 -28.80
C ALA A 245 2.07 11.31 -28.77
N PRO A 246 3.03 11.24 -27.83
CA PRO A 246 3.97 10.13 -27.75
C PRO A 246 3.25 8.82 -27.40
N THR A 247 3.78 7.71 -27.91
CA THR A 247 3.35 6.36 -27.51
C THR A 247 4.36 5.79 -26.50
N LEU A 248 3.87 5.41 -25.33
CA LEU A 248 4.68 4.88 -24.22
C LEU A 248 4.44 3.39 -24.07
N GLN A 249 5.50 2.60 -23.96
CA GLN A 249 5.42 1.18 -23.61
C GLN A 249 5.74 0.99 -22.13
N ALA A 250 4.81 0.37 -21.40
CA ALA A 250 4.88 0.26 -19.95
C ALA A 250 4.70 -1.19 -19.49
N GLU A 251 5.73 -1.76 -18.88
CA GLU A 251 5.50 -2.85 -17.93
C GLU A 251 4.80 -2.26 -16.69
N ILE A 252 4.00 -3.09 -16.00
CA ILE A 252 3.13 -2.62 -14.91
C ILE A 252 3.87 -1.91 -13.77
N ASP A 253 5.11 -2.29 -13.50
CA ASP A 253 5.99 -1.66 -12.52
C ASP A 253 6.35 -0.22 -12.94
N LYS A 254 6.72 -0.02 -14.21
CA LYS A 254 6.99 1.31 -14.77
C LYS A 254 5.73 2.18 -14.75
N LEU A 255 4.59 1.66 -15.17
CA LEU A 255 3.32 2.39 -15.11
C LEU A 255 3.00 2.81 -13.67
N THR A 256 3.21 1.90 -12.70
CA THR A 256 3.03 2.20 -11.27
C THR A 256 3.91 3.38 -10.85
N ARG A 257 5.22 3.33 -11.17
CA ARG A 257 6.17 4.42 -10.88
C ARG A 257 5.71 5.75 -11.48
N TRP A 258 5.29 5.75 -12.74
CA TRP A 258 4.88 6.97 -13.45
C TRP A 258 3.61 7.59 -12.86
N LEU A 259 2.57 6.78 -12.62
CA LEU A 259 1.30 7.27 -12.07
C LEU A 259 1.45 7.82 -10.65
N LEU A 260 2.40 7.29 -9.88
CA LEU A 260 2.77 7.79 -8.55
C LEU A 260 3.80 8.93 -8.61
N GLY A 261 4.17 9.41 -9.79
CA GLY A 261 5.14 10.50 -9.96
C GLY A 261 6.51 10.20 -9.34
N TYR A 262 6.85 8.94 -9.10
CA TYR A 262 8.03 8.59 -8.32
C TYR A 262 9.30 8.73 -9.17
N ARG A 263 10.12 9.74 -8.85
CA ARG A 263 11.40 10.03 -9.50
C ARG A 263 11.29 10.11 -11.02
N THR A 264 10.22 10.73 -11.53
CA THR A 264 9.97 10.83 -12.97
C THR A 264 10.89 11.83 -13.66
N THR A 265 11.47 12.78 -12.93
CA THR A 265 12.46 13.72 -13.46
C THR A 265 13.73 12.99 -13.95
N GLU A 266 14.14 11.94 -13.24
CA GLU A 266 15.29 11.10 -13.61
C GLU A 266 15.10 10.38 -14.96
N LEU A 267 13.85 10.21 -15.40
CA LEU A 267 13.52 9.54 -16.66
C LEU A 267 13.63 10.47 -17.87
N GLY A 268 13.73 11.79 -17.66
CA GLY A 268 13.78 12.80 -18.72
C GLY A 268 12.47 12.91 -19.52
N GLU A 269 12.54 13.58 -20.67
CA GLU A 269 11.38 13.74 -21.56
C GLU A 269 11.07 12.45 -22.34
N PRO A 270 9.78 12.12 -22.58
CA PRO A 270 8.59 12.91 -22.23
C PRO A 270 8.05 12.65 -20.81
N TYR A 271 8.68 11.77 -20.03
CA TYR A 271 8.13 11.28 -18.76
C TYR A 271 8.03 12.37 -17.69
N ALA A 272 9.06 13.21 -17.54
CA ALA A 272 9.07 14.28 -16.54
C ALA A 272 7.92 15.28 -16.76
N THR A 273 7.57 15.58 -18.01
CA THR A 273 6.46 16.47 -18.37
C THR A 273 5.10 15.79 -18.22
N LEU A 274 4.96 14.56 -18.73
CA LEU A 274 3.68 13.84 -18.70
C LEU A 274 3.29 13.44 -17.27
N PHE A 275 4.25 13.03 -16.46
CA PHE A 275 4.09 12.57 -15.09
C PHE A 275 4.91 13.45 -14.15
N PRO A 276 4.37 14.59 -13.67
CA PRO A 276 5.10 15.46 -12.76
C PRO A 276 5.59 14.70 -11.54
N GLU A 277 6.82 15.00 -11.13
CA GLU A 277 7.41 14.34 -9.98
C GLU A 277 6.64 14.65 -8.71
N LYS A 278 6.48 13.61 -7.89
CA LYS A 278 5.78 13.62 -6.61
C LYS A 278 6.56 12.77 -5.62
N SER A 279 6.27 12.99 -4.34
CA SER A 279 6.87 12.21 -3.25
C SER A 279 5.76 11.45 -2.52
N PRO A 280 5.34 10.26 -2.99
CA PRO A 280 4.35 9.45 -2.29
C PRO A 280 4.73 9.22 -0.84
N GLN A 281 3.74 9.23 0.04
CA GLN A 281 3.95 9.18 1.48
C GLN A 281 3.19 8.04 2.16
N MET A 282 3.91 7.33 3.02
CA MET A 282 3.37 6.32 3.92
C MET A 282 3.74 6.69 5.36
N HIS A 283 2.85 7.42 6.03
CA HIS A 283 3.07 7.96 7.37
C HIS A 283 2.39 7.11 8.45
N TYR A 284 3.01 7.06 9.63
CA TYR A 284 2.48 6.44 10.85
C TYR A 284 1.78 5.09 10.59
N MET A 285 2.44 4.21 9.85
CA MET A 285 2.03 2.81 9.84
C MET A 285 2.39 2.18 11.18
N LEU A 286 1.71 1.10 11.53
CA LEU A 286 2.09 0.33 12.70
C LEU A 286 3.35 -0.47 12.37
N GLU A 287 4.32 -0.46 13.29
CA GLU A 287 5.68 -1.00 13.13
C GLU A 287 6.22 -1.54 14.45
#